data_AF-A0AAE3RXT6-F1
#
_entry.id   AF-A0AAE3RXT6-F1
#
_cell.length_a   1.000
_cell.length_b   1.000
_cell.length_c   1.000
_cell.angle_alpha   90.00
_cell.angle_beta   90.00
_cell.angle_gamma   90.00
#
_symmetry.space_group_name_H-M   'P 1'
#
loop_
_entity.id
_entity.type
_entity.pdbx_description
1 polymer ?
#
loop_
_entity_poly.entity_id
_entity_poly.type
_entity_poly.pdbx_seq_one_letter_code
_entity_poly.pdbx_strand_id
1 'polypeptide(L)'
;MWISAAFALKVIRAYDALVSGNVEVKPKVRQCTATQLTPLRQTAERLITTGLGKIYPDIWKLVHQRFDVEHIHQLQPEQVGEAIEYLNVLEGEYLGRETLPATPSVNFTNEELCALCWVWNAAEYMREKIELAYPAMRTLKSEYAPSFYSMAFEYQRTLEAGRKVLERETKHIVPHPHSVSDENWRRVLPRLRQNSLPRG
;
A
#
# COMPACT_ATOMS: atom_id res chain seq x y z
N MET A 1 27.53 37.99 -55.89
CA MET A 1 26.92 37.61 -54.60
C MET A 1 28.02 37.63 -53.56
N TRP A 2 28.08 38.67 -52.73
CA TRP A 2 29.20 38.89 -51.81
C TRP A 2 28.82 38.29 -50.45
N ILE A 3 29.62 37.33 -50.00
CA ILE A 3 29.44 36.71 -48.69
C ILE A 3 29.71 37.77 -47.61
N SER A 4 28.81 37.90 -46.65
CA SER A 4 28.89 38.91 -45.59
C SER A 4 30.20 38.82 -44.81
N ALA A 5 30.81 39.98 -44.49
CA ALA A 5 32.02 40.06 -43.66
C ALA A 5 31.85 39.35 -42.30
N ALA A 6 30.63 39.32 -41.76
CA ALA A 6 30.31 38.61 -40.54
C ALA A 6 30.42 37.08 -40.68
N PHE A 7 30.13 36.54 -41.87
CA PHE A 7 30.28 35.11 -42.14
C PHE A 7 31.76 34.74 -42.26
N ALA A 8 32.56 35.54 -42.97
CA ALA A 8 34.00 35.31 -43.10
C ALA A 8 34.69 35.29 -41.72
N LEU A 9 34.33 36.22 -40.82
CA LEU A 9 34.84 36.25 -39.45
C LEU A 9 34.48 34.99 -38.64
N LYS A 10 33.28 34.42 -38.82
CA LYS A 10 32.89 33.17 -38.14
C LYS A 10 33.70 31.97 -38.64
N VAL A 11 33.92 31.89 -39.95
CA VAL A 11 34.70 30.80 -40.56
C VAL A 11 36.17 30.87 -40.12
N ILE A 12 36.76 32.08 -40.10
CA ILE A 12 38.14 32.27 -39.62
C ILE A 12 38.25 31.85 -38.15
N ARG A 13 37.34 32.28 -37.27
CA ARG A 13 37.34 31.87 -35.87
C ARG A 13 37.19 30.35 -35.68
N ALA A 14 36.36 29.70 -36.50
CA ALA A 14 36.18 28.25 -36.45
C ALA A 14 37.44 27.50 -36.91
N TYR A 15 38.09 27.97 -37.98
CA TYR A 15 39.34 27.38 -38.47
C TYR A 15 40.50 27.59 -37.50
N ASP A 16 40.61 28.79 -36.91
CA ASP A 16 41.65 29.12 -35.94
C ASP A 16 41.50 28.30 -34.65
N ALA A 17 40.27 28.05 -34.21
CA ALA A 17 39.97 27.13 -33.11
C ALA A 17 40.34 25.67 -33.43
N LEU A 18 40.18 25.24 -34.69
CA LEU A 18 40.51 23.88 -35.14
C LEU A 18 42.03 23.67 -35.25
N VAL A 19 42.77 24.69 -35.72
CA VAL A 19 44.23 24.62 -35.95
C VAL A 19 45.02 24.87 -34.66
N SER A 20 44.54 25.75 -33.79
CA SER A 20 45.23 26.10 -32.54
C SER A 20 45.05 25.07 -31.42
N GLY A 21 44.27 24.00 -31.63
CA GLY A 21 43.98 22.99 -30.60
C GLY A 21 43.18 23.52 -29.39
N ASN A 22 42.81 24.80 -29.39
CA ASN A 22 41.89 25.43 -28.43
C ASN A 22 40.44 25.12 -28.79
N VAL A 23 40.12 23.83 -28.93
CA VAL A 23 38.80 23.38 -28.52
C VAL A 23 38.78 23.66 -27.02
N GLU A 24 38.00 24.64 -26.57
CA GLU A 24 37.66 24.76 -25.15
C GLU A 24 36.96 23.44 -24.76
N VAL A 25 37.75 22.44 -24.41
CA VAL A 25 37.31 21.27 -23.67
C VAL A 25 37.02 21.85 -22.30
N LYS A 26 35.79 22.37 -22.13
CA LYS A 26 35.24 22.69 -20.82
C LYS A 26 35.62 21.51 -19.93
N PRO A 27 36.36 21.73 -18.83
CA PRO A 27 36.79 20.64 -17.98
C PRO A 27 35.53 19.87 -17.62
N LYS A 28 35.51 18.54 -17.83
CA LYS A 28 34.37 17.67 -17.47
C LYS A 28 34.21 17.79 -15.96
N VAL A 29 33.42 18.77 -15.52
CA VAL A 29 33.24 19.12 -14.11
C VAL A 29 32.67 17.89 -13.44
N ARG A 30 33.44 17.29 -12.53
CA ARG A 30 32.94 16.21 -11.69
C ARG A 30 31.92 16.83 -10.74
N GLN A 31 30.65 16.63 -11.10
CA GLN A 31 29.46 17.02 -10.37
C GLN A 31 29.44 16.50 -8.94
N CYS A 32 29.66 15.19 -8.87
CA CYS A 32 29.46 14.38 -7.68
C CYS A 32 30.73 13.63 -7.28
N THR A 33 30.96 13.58 -5.97
CA THR A 33 32.05 12.81 -5.38
C THR A 33 31.66 11.32 -5.34
N ALA A 34 32.63 10.41 -5.42
CA ALA A 34 32.39 8.96 -5.45
C ALA A 34 31.48 8.47 -4.30
N THR A 35 31.58 9.09 -3.12
CA THR A 35 30.74 8.83 -1.94
C THR A 35 29.26 9.16 -2.17
N GLN A 36 28.94 10.20 -2.93
CA GLN A 36 27.56 10.61 -3.22
C GLN A 36 26.88 9.69 -4.23
N LEU A 37 27.65 9.01 -5.07
CA LEU A 37 27.14 8.09 -6.10
C LEU A 37 27.03 6.64 -5.61
N THR A 38 27.57 6.32 -4.44
CA THR A 38 27.43 5.01 -3.78
C THR A 38 25.96 4.55 -3.66
N PRO A 39 25.00 5.37 -3.16
CA PRO A 39 23.61 4.93 -3.05
C PRO A 39 22.95 4.65 -4.41
N LEU A 40 23.30 5.40 -5.45
CA LEU A 40 22.81 5.16 -6.81
C LEU A 40 23.37 3.84 -7.38
N ARG A 41 24.65 3.55 -7.11
CA ARG A 41 25.29 2.28 -7.50
C ARG A 41 24.66 1.09 -6.77
N GLN A 42 24.40 1.21 -5.48
CA GLN A 42 23.72 0.17 -4.69
C GLN A 42 22.28 -0.09 -5.17
N THR A 43 21.56 0.95 -5.56
CA THR A 43 20.21 0.83 -6.13
C THR A 43 20.25 0.10 -7.48
N ALA A 44 21.20 0.46 -8.34
CA ALA A 44 21.42 -0.23 -9.61
C ALA A 44 21.83 -1.71 -9.42
N GLU A 45 22.63 -2.02 -8.40
CA GLU A 45 23.02 -3.39 -8.06
C GLU A 45 21.84 -4.22 -7.53
N ARG A 46 21.00 -3.61 -6.68
CA ARG A 46 19.75 -4.22 -6.22
C ARG A 46 18.80 -4.55 -7.38
N LEU A 47 18.64 -3.63 -8.32
CA LEU A 47 17.82 -3.84 -9.52
C LEU A 47 18.24 -5.06 -10.34
N ILE A 48 19.53 -5.40 -10.34
CA ILE A 48 20.07 -6.58 -11.02
C ILE A 48 19.72 -7.86 -10.27
N THR A 49 19.76 -7.84 -8.93
CA THR A 49 19.48 -9.01 -8.09
C THR A 49 17.98 -9.28 -7.93
N THR A 50 17.13 -8.25 -7.93
CA THR A 50 15.66 -8.37 -7.81
C THR A 50 14.98 -8.93 -9.09
N GLY A 51 15.70 -9.03 -10.21
CA GLY A 51 15.28 -9.89 -11.34
C GLY A 51 14.55 -9.20 -12.50
N LEU A 52 14.74 -7.89 -12.72
CA LEU A 52 14.17 -7.19 -13.89
C LEU A 52 14.85 -7.53 -15.24
N GLY A 53 15.79 -8.48 -15.27
CA GLY A 53 16.42 -8.98 -16.50
C GLY A 53 17.24 -7.93 -17.28
N LYS A 54 17.46 -6.73 -16.71
CA LYS A 54 18.32 -5.69 -17.30
C LYS A 54 19.75 -5.87 -16.79
N ILE A 55 20.69 -6.01 -17.71
CA ILE A 55 22.11 -6.16 -17.41
C ILE A 55 22.67 -4.78 -17.02
N TYR A 56 23.66 -4.74 -16.13
CA TYR A 56 24.31 -3.52 -15.60
C TYR A 56 24.47 -2.35 -16.61
N PRO A 57 24.89 -2.54 -17.88
CA PRO A 57 25.02 -1.46 -18.85
C PRO A 57 23.69 -0.80 -19.26
N ASP A 58 22.59 -1.53 -19.25
CA ASP A 58 21.29 -1.02 -19.71
C ASP A 58 20.64 -0.11 -18.66
N ILE A 59 20.86 -0.38 -17.38
CA ILE A 59 20.40 0.48 -16.27
C ILE A 59 21.07 1.86 -16.38
N TRP A 60 22.38 1.91 -16.64
CA TRP A 60 23.08 3.18 -16.81
C TRP A 60 22.66 3.93 -18.08
N LYS A 61 22.33 3.23 -19.18
CA LYS A 61 21.76 3.89 -20.37
C LYS A 61 20.47 4.64 -20.05
N LEU A 62 19.60 4.08 -19.19
CA LEU A 62 18.35 4.73 -18.79
C LEU A 62 18.60 6.00 -17.98
N VAL A 63 19.55 5.95 -17.04
CA VAL A 63 19.95 7.12 -16.25
C VAL A 63 20.60 8.18 -17.14
N HIS A 64 21.50 7.78 -18.04
CA HIS A 64 22.15 8.68 -18.99
C HIS A 64 21.16 9.37 -19.92
N GLN A 65 20.19 8.63 -20.47
CA GLN A 65 19.14 9.17 -21.33
C GLN A 65 18.19 10.12 -20.58
N ARG A 66 17.87 9.83 -19.32
CA ARG A 66 16.93 10.62 -18.52
C ARG A 66 17.50 11.97 -18.08
N PHE A 67 18.77 11.99 -17.71
CA PHE A 67 19.45 13.17 -17.17
C PHE A 67 20.37 13.86 -18.18
N ASP A 68 20.39 13.39 -19.43
CA ASP A 68 21.24 13.89 -20.53
C ASP A 68 22.73 13.97 -20.14
N VAL A 69 23.24 12.89 -19.54
CA VAL A 69 24.64 12.76 -19.09
C VAL A 69 25.33 11.58 -19.76
N GLU A 70 26.60 11.72 -20.12
CA GLU A 70 27.40 10.60 -20.65
C GLU A 70 27.82 9.62 -19.55
N HIS A 71 28.05 10.15 -18.35
CA HIS A 71 28.50 9.40 -17.18
C HIS A 71 27.86 9.93 -15.91
N ILE A 72 27.49 9.02 -15.00
CA ILE A 72 26.90 9.35 -13.69
C ILE A 72 27.72 10.30 -12.80
N HIS A 73 29.03 10.45 -13.06
CA HIS A 73 29.88 11.41 -12.36
C HIS A 73 29.60 12.88 -12.71
N GLN A 74 28.83 13.11 -13.79
CA GLN A 74 28.42 14.44 -14.26
C GLN A 74 27.07 14.87 -13.66
N LEU A 75 26.37 13.97 -12.97
CA LEU A 75 25.13 14.31 -12.26
C LEU A 75 25.42 15.32 -11.16
N GLN A 76 24.48 16.23 -10.93
CA GLN A 76 24.47 17.10 -9.76
C GLN A 76 24.06 16.31 -8.50
N PRO A 77 24.49 16.73 -7.30
CA PRO A 77 24.11 16.07 -6.04
C PRO A 77 22.60 15.92 -5.85
N GLU A 78 21.82 16.90 -6.32
CA GLU A 78 20.35 16.88 -6.27
C GLU A 78 19.77 15.86 -7.26
N GLN A 79 20.37 15.75 -8.44
CA GLN A 79 19.97 14.82 -9.49
C GLN A 79 20.28 13.36 -9.15
N VAL A 80 21.21 13.10 -8.22
CA VAL A 80 21.48 11.73 -7.75
C VAL A 80 20.25 11.17 -7.02
N GLY A 81 19.58 11.98 -6.19
CA GLY A 81 18.35 11.59 -5.51
C GLY A 81 17.23 11.25 -6.50
N GLU A 82 17.03 12.14 -7.49
CA GLU A 82 16.04 11.94 -8.56
C GLU A 82 16.36 10.71 -9.44
N ALA A 83 17.65 10.41 -9.66
CA ALA A 83 18.06 9.24 -10.43
C ALA A 83 17.80 7.93 -9.68
N ILE A 84 18.03 7.89 -8.37
CA ILE A 84 17.66 6.75 -7.50
C ILE A 84 16.14 6.55 -7.54
N GLU A 85 15.40 7.64 -7.40
CA GLU A 85 13.95 7.64 -7.44
C GLU A 85 13.40 7.12 -8.78
N TYR A 86 13.95 7.60 -9.89
CA TYR A 86 13.63 7.12 -11.23
C TYR A 86 13.92 5.62 -11.41
N LEU A 87 15.05 5.13 -10.87
CA LEU A 87 15.39 3.71 -10.88
C LEU A 87 14.43 2.88 -10.02
N ASN A 88 13.98 3.38 -8.87
CA ASN A 88 12.96 2.73 -8.03
C ASN A 88 11.59 2.67 -8.72
N VAL A 89 11.19 3.73 -9.45
CA VAL A 89 9.97 3.72 -10.28
C VAL A 89 10.06 2.62 -11.34
N LEU A 90 11.22 2.48 -12.00
CA LEU A 90 11.46 1.42 -12.99
C LEU A 90 11.51 0.02 -12.35
N GLU A 91 11.90 -0.08 -11.08
CA GLU A 91 11.77 -1.32 -10.27
C GLU A 91 10.28 -1.69 -10.02
N GLY A 92 9.36 -0.74 -10.20
CA GLY A 92 7.96 -0.86 -9.81
C GLY A 92 7.69 -0.50 -8.35
N GLU A 93 8.73 -0.09 -7.60
CA GLU A 93 8.66 0.31 -6.19
C GLU A 93 8.77 1.82 -6.03
N TYR A 94 7.83 2.58 -6.62
CA TYR A 94 7.66 3.97 -6.20
C TYR A 94 6.87 4.03 -4.89
N LEU A 95 7.56 3.86 -3.76
CA LEU A 95 7.04 4.23 -2.44
C LEU A 95 7.28 5.72 -2.21
N GLY A 96 6.59 6.56 -3.00
CA GLY A 96 6.48 7.99 -2.69
C GLY A 96 6.02 8.14 -1.24
N ARG A 97 6.69 9.03 -0.49
CA ARG A 97 6.46 9.32 0.93
C ARG A 97 4.97 9.32 1.29
N GLU A 98 4.47 8.20 1.79
CA GLU A 98 3.49 8.03 2.87
C GLU A 98 3.05 6.56 2.92
N THR A 99 3.40 5.90 4.03
CA THR A 99 2.89 4.61 4.52
C THR A 99 3.18 3.35 3.69
N LEU A 100 3.76 2.36 4.38
CA LEU A 100 3.89 0.96 3.97
C LEU A 100 2.65 0.49 3.17
N PRO A 101 2.78 -0.42 2.16
CA PRO A 101 1.61 -0.96 1.50
C PRO A 101 0.77 -1.65 2.56
N ALA A 102 -0.31 -0.99 2.97
CA ALA A 102 -1.33 -1.61 3.78
C ALA A 102 -1.77 -2.84 3.01
N THR A 103 -1.59 -4.01 3.62
CA THR A 103 -2.34 -5.22 3.27
C THR A 103 -3.73 -4.80 2.84
N PRO A 104 -4.26 -5.24 1.68
CA PRO A 104 -5.56 -4.78 1.19
C PRO A 104 -6.58 -4.90 2.30
N SER A 105 -6.91 -3.76 2.91
CA SER A 105 -7.83 -3.71 4.04
C SER A 105 -9.21 -3.80 3.44
N VAL A 106 -9.89 -4.92 3.67
CA VAL A 106 -11.31 -5.03 3.34
C VAL A 106 -12.03 -4.03 4.22
N ASN A 107 -12.36 -2.87 3.65
CA ASN A 107 -13.07 -1.81 4.34
C ASN A 107 -14.58 -2.08 4.15
N PHE A 108 -15.27 -2.38 5.25
CA PHE A 108 -16.72 -2.45 5.24
C PHE A 108 -17.31 -1.05 5.40
N THR A 109 -18.39 -0.78 4.68
CA THR A 109 -19.21 0.42 4.93
C THR A 109 -19.92 0.29 6.28
N ASN A 110 -20.34 1.41 6.85
CA ASN A 110 -21.13 1.40 8.09
C ASN A 110 -22.44 0.62 7.93
N GLU A 111 -23.07 0.66 6.75
CA GLU A 111 -24.30 -0.09 6.47
C GLU A 111 -24.07 -1.59 6.48
N GLU A 112 -22.99 -2.06 5.84
CA GLU A 112 -22.60 -3.47 5.84
C GLU A 112 -22.24 -3.95 7.25
N LEU A 113 -21.47 -3.16 8.01
CA LEU A 113 -21.15 -3.48 9.42
C LEU A 113 -22.43 -3.57 10.27
N CYS A 114 -23.39 -2.68 10.05
CA CYS A 114 -24.67 -2.70 10.76
C CYS A 114 -25.44 -3.99 10.43
N ALA A 115 -25.53 -4.33 9.14
CA ALA A 115 -26.18 -5.55 8.69
C ALA A 115 -25.52 -6.80 9.29
N LEU A 116 -24.18 -6.88 9.29
CA LEU A 116 -23.44 -7.98 9.91
C LEU A 116 -23.71 -8.10 11.42
N CYS A 117 -23.79 -6.97 12.13
CA CYS A 117 -24.18 -6.95 13.55
C CYS A 117 -25.59 -7.52 13.78
N TRP A 118 -26.54 -7.19 12.90
CA TRP A 118 -27.90 -7.74 12.97
C TRP A 118 -27.96 -9.24 12.64
N VAL A 119 -27.16 -9.72 11.68
CA VAL A 119 -27.04 -11.14 11.38
C VAL A 119 -26.51 -11.90 12.59
N TRP A 120 -25.44 -11.39 13.22
CA TRP A 120 -24.92 -11.96 14.46
C TRP A 120 -25.99 -12.00 15.57
N ASN A 121 -26.70 -10.88 15.76
CA ASN A 121 -27.74 -10.78 16.79
C ASN A 121 -28.89 -11.78 16.54
N ALA A 122 -29.31 -11.94 15.29
CA ALA A 122 -30.34 -12.91 14.91
C ALA A 122 -29.86 -14.35 15.15
N ALA A 123 -28.61 -14.66 14.81
CA ALA A 123 -28.03 -15.98 15.04
C ALA A 123 -27.93 -16.33 16.53
N GLU A 124 -27.44 -15.40 17.37
CA GLU A 124 -27.42 -15.59 18.83
C GLU A 124 -28.81 -15.74 19.41
N TYR A 125 -29.78 -14.95 18.94
CA TYR A 125 -31.17 -15.10 19.38
C TYR A 125 -31.75 -16.49 19.03
N MET A 126 -31.52 -16.98 17.82
CA MET A 126 -31.93 -18.33 17.42
C MET A 126 -31.24 -19.39 18.28
N ARG A 127 -29.93 -19.27 18.52
CA ARG A 127 -29.16 -20.18 19.38
C ARG A 127 -29.75 -20.27 20.79
N GLU A 128 -30.03 -19.13 21.42
CA GLU A 128 -30.66 -19.08 22.75
C GLU A 128 -32.03 -19.77 22.77
N LYS A 129 -32.84 -19.62 21.72
CA LYS A 129 -34.14 -20.30 21.63
C LYS A 129 -34.00 -21.81 21.41
N ILE A 130 -33.02 -22.23 20.61
CA ILE A 130 -32.71 -23.65 20.40
C ILE A 130 -32.25 -24.29 21.70
N GLU A 131 -31.41 -23.61 22.48
CA GLU A 131 -30.94 -24.07 23.80
C GLU A 131 -32.12 -24.30 24.76
N LEU A 132 -33.08 -23.38 24.80
CA LEU A 132 -34.31 -23.54 25.59
C LEU A 132 -35.22 -24.66 25.10
N ALA A 133 -35.24 -24.95 23.79
CA ALA A 133 -36.06 -25.99 23.20
C ALA A 133 -35.45 -27.40 23.35
N TYR A 134 -34.12 -27.50 23.48
CA TYR A 134 -33.39 -28.77 23.54
C TYR A 134 -33.93 -29.77 24.61
N PRO A 135 -34.21 -29.37 25.86
CA PRO A 135 -34.75 -30.28 26.87
C PRO A 135 -36.08 -30.93 26.46
N ALA A 136 -36.97 -30.17 25.81
CA ALA A 136 -38.24 -30.69 25.33
C ALA A 136 -38.03 -31.74 24.22
N MET A 137 -37.13 -31.47 23.27
CA MET A 137 -36.77 -32.42 22.21
C MET A 137 -36.17 -33.71 22.78
N ARG A 138 -35.35 -33.59 23.82
CA ARG A 138 -34.77 -34.74 24.53
C ARG A 138 -35.83 -35.58 25.23
N THR A 139 -36.77 -34.96 25.94
CA THR A 139 -37.88 -35.65 26.62
C THR A 139 -38.76 -36.41 25.63
N LEU A 140 -39.03 -35.81 24.47
CA LEU A 140 -39.79 -36.43 23.38
C LEU A 140 -39.02 -37.53 22.64
N LYS A 141 -37.75 -37.79 22.97
CA LYS A 141 -36.85 -38.69 22.24
C LYS A 141 -36.83 -38.41 20.73
N SER A 142 -36.92 -37.13 20.38
CA SER A 142 -36.89 -36.71 18.98
C SER A 142 -35.52 -37.00 18.37
N GLU A 143 -35.50 -37.48 17.12
CA GLU A 143 -34.26 -37.67 16.34
C GLU A 143 -33.49 -36.36 16.13
N TYR A 144 -34.15 -35.21 16.27
CA TYR A 144 -33.53 -33.88 16.15
C TYR A 144 -32.85 -33.39 17.44
N ALA A 145 -33.04 -34.07 18.57
CA ALA A 145 -32.46 -33.63 19.86
C ALA A 145 -30.92 -33.48 19.81
N PRO A 146 -30.15 -34.39 19.19
CA PRO A 146 -28.70 -34.21 19.03
C PRO A 146 -28.33 -32.98 18.20
N SER A 147 -29.07 -32.71 17.12
CA SER A 147 -28.83 -31.52 16.27
C SER A 147 -29.08 -30.23 17.05
N PHE A 148 -30.15 -30.18 17.86
CA PHE A 148 -30.44 -29.02 18.71
C PHE A 148 -29.34 -28.80 19.75
N TYR A 149 -28.79 -29.87 20.33
CA TYR A 149 -27.65 -29.77 21.23
C TYR A 149 -26.42 -29.17 20.53
N SER A 150 -26.02 -29.71 19.37
CA SER A 150 -24.88 -29.19 18.60
C SER A 150 -25.09 -27.72 18.24
N MET A 151 -26.26 -27.34 17.69
CA MET A 151 -26.56 -25.95 17.35
C MET A 151 -26.51 -25.01 18.56
N ALA A 152 -27.02 -25.44 19.73
CA ALA A 152 -27.04 -24.61 20.93
C ALA A 152 -25.62 -24.34 21.48
N PHE A 153 -24.76 -25.36 21.54
CA PHE A 153 -23.50 -25.29 22.27
C PHE A 153 -22.27 -25.16 21.37
N GLU A 154 -22.23 -25.80 20.20
CA GLU A 154 -21.07 -25.75 19.31
C GLU A 154 -20.99 -24.42 18.55
N TYR A 155 -22.13 -23.85 18.16
CA TYR A 155 -22.15 -22.58 17.42
C TYR A 155 -21.79 -21.38 18.29
N GLN A 156 -21.92 -21.50 19.62
CA GLN A 156 -21.55 -20.45 20.57
C GLN A 156 -20.10 -19.97 20.35
N ARG A 157 -19.16 -20.91 20.12
CA ARG A 157 -17.76 -20.55 19.90
C ARG A 157 -17.55 -19.74 18.62
N THR A 158 -18.21 -20.13 17.53
CA THR A 158 -18.12 -19.46 16.23
C THR A 158 -18.76 -18.08 16.29
N LEU A 159 -19.92 -17.96 16.92
CA LEU A 159 -20.63 -16.69 17.08
C LEU A 159 -19.87 -15.74 18.02
N GLU A 160 -19.21 -16.25 19.06
CA GLU A 160 -18.34 -15.43 19.92
C GLU A 160 -17.09 -14.92 19.19
N ALA A 161 -16.50 -15.74 18.31
CA ALA A 161 -15.40 -15.30 17.46
C ALA A 161 -15.85 -14.18 16.50
N GLY A 162 -17.01 -14.35 15.85
CA GLY A 162 -17.62 -13.32 15.01
C GLY A 162 -17.94 -12.03 15.79
N ARG A 163 -18.49 -12.16 17.00
CA ARG A 163 -18.78 -11.03 17.90
C ARG A 163 -17.54 -10.18 18.15
N LYS A 164 -16.41 -10.81 18.49
CA LYS A 164 -15.15 -10.10 18.79
C LYS A 164 -14.63 -9.30 17.60
N VAL A 165 -14.78 -9.83 16.39
CA VAL A 165 -14.43 -9.10 15.16
C VAL A 165 -15.34 -7.89 14.99
N LEU A 166 -16.66 -8.08 15.09
CA LEU A 166 -17.63 -6.99 14.96
C LEU A 166 -17.47 -5.93 16.05
N GLU A 167 -17.16 -6.32 17.28
CA GLU A 167 -16.88 -5.40 18.38
C GLU A 167 -15.63 -4.55 18.11
N ARG A 168 -14.55 -5.17 17.59
CA ARG A 168 -13.34 -4.46 17.18
C ARG A 168 -13.64 -3.43 16.10
N GLU A 169 -14.33 -3.84 15.03
CA GLU A 169 -14.62 -2.97 13.89
C GLU A 169 -15.59 -1.86 14.27
N THR A 170 -16.62 -2.14 15.07
CA THR A 170 -17.63 -1.13 15.44
C THR A 170 -17.24 -0.28 16.65
N LYS A 171 -16.04 -0.43 17.22
CA LYS A 171 -15.63 0.28 18.44
C LYS A 171 -15.72 1.80 18.33
N HIS A 172 -15.45 2.34 17.15
CA HIS A 172 -15.49 3.77 16.86
C HIS A 172 -16.91 4.32 16.67
N ILE A 173 -17.91 3.45 16.49
CA ILE A 173 -19.30 3.85 16.28
C ILE A 173 -19.95 4.17 17.63
N VAL A 174 -20.29 5.44 17.81
CA VAL A 174 -21.04 5.96 18.97
C VAL A 174 -22.39 6.49 18.47
N PRO A 175 -23.48 5.75 18.66
CA PRO A 175 -24.80 6.16 18.18
C PRO A 175 -25.29 7.41 18.90
N HIS A 176 -25.80 8.41 18.16
CA HIS A 176 -26.39 9.60 18.76
C HIS A 176 -27.74 9.27 19.40
N PRO A 177 -28.03 9.76 20.63
CA PRO A 177 -29.25 9.39 21.37
C PRO A 177 -30.56 9.72 20.65
N HIS A 178 -30.56 10.76 19.81
CA HIS A 178 -31.77 11.32 19.18
C HIS A 178 -31.80 11.22 17.66
N SER A 179 -30.77 10.62 17.02
CA SER A 179 -30.78 10.45 15.56
C SER A 179 -31.61 9.23 15.15
N VAL A 180 -32.45 9.41 14.13
CA VAL A 180 -33.24 8.32 13.53
C VAL A 180 -32.34 7.36 12.75
N SER A 181 -31.29 7.87 12.08
CA SER A 181 -30.31 7.04 11.36
C SER A 181 -29.60 6.03 12.26
N ASP A 182 -29.46 6.37 13.54
CA ASP A 182 -28.65 5.63 14.51
C ASP A 182 -29.49 4.66 15.36
N GLU A 183 -30.80 4.56 15.10
CA GLU A 183 -31.71 3.65 15.82
C GLU A 183 -31.25 2.19 15.77
N ASN A 184 -30.82 1.73 14.59
CA ASN A 184 -30.34 0.36 14.40
C ASN A 184 -29.11 0.07 15.26
N TRP A 185 -28.17 1.01 15.31
CA TRP A 185 -26.96 0.89 16.13
C TRP A 185 -27.26 0.92 17.63
N ARG A 186 -28.20 1.77 18.07
CA ARG A 186 -28.65 1.83 19.47
C ARG A 186 -29.24 0.51 19.96
N ARG A 187 -29.87 -0.28 19.08
CA ARG A 187 -30.45 -1.57 19.44
C ARG A 187 -29.43 -2.71 19.46
N VAL A 188 -28.53 -2.75 18.46
CA VAL A 188 -27.64 -3.91 18.27
C VAL A 188 -26.35 -3.83 19.10
N LEU A 189 -25.75 -2.63 19.24
CA LEU A 189 -24.45 -2.46 19.89
C LEU A 189 -24.43 -2.77 21.39
N PRO A 190 -25.46 -2.44 22.19
CA PRO A 190 -25.46 -2.80 23.61
C PRO A 190 -25.33 -4.31 23.80
N ARG A 191 -26.09 -5.12 23.07
CA ARG A 191 -26.03 -6.59 23.17
C ARG A 191 -24.72 -7.15 22.63
N LEU A 192 -24.19 -6.57 21.55
CA LEU A 192 -22.89 -6.96 20.98
C LEU A 192 -21.74 -6.75 21.98
N ARG A 193 -21.75 -5.64 22.73
CA ARG A 193 -20.66 -5.23 23.64
C ARG A 193 -20.81 -5.74 25.09
N GLN A 194 -22.03 -6.04 25.55
CA GLN A 194 -22.29 -6.48 26.94
C GLN A 194 -21.97 -7.96 27.20
N ASN A 195 -21.90 -8.82 26.18
CA ASN A 195 -21.79 -10.27 26.36
C ASN A 195 -20.38 -10.78 26.77
N SER A 196 -19.52 -9.90 27.31
CA SER A 196 -18.16 -10.21 27.73
C SER A 196 -18.05 -10.92 29.10
N LEU A 197 -19.18 -11.15 29.79
CA LEU A 197 -19.19 -11.90 31.05
C LEU A 197 -19.54 -13.38 30.78
N PRO A 198 -18.70 -14.34 31.21
CA PRO A 198 -19.01 -15.75 31.09
C PRO A 198 -20.27 -16.04 31.90
N ARG A 199 -21.30 -16.60 31.25
CA ARG A 199 -22.41 -17.25 31.96
C ARG A 199 -21.82 -18.54 32.56
N GLY A 200 -21.46 -18.46 33.84
CA GLY A 200 -20.95 -19.58 34.63
C GLY A 200 -22.00 -20.65 34.89
#